data_AF-A0A0F9JIB0-F1
#
_entry.id   AF-A0A0F9JIB0-F1
#
_cell.length_a   1.000
_cell.length_b   1.000
_cell.length_c   1.000
_cell.angle_alpha   90.00
_cell.angle_beta   90.00
_cell.angle_gamma   90.00
#
_symmetry.space_group_name_H-M   'P 1'
#
loop_
_entity.id
_entity.type
_entity.pdbx_description
1 polymer ?
#
loop_
_entity_poly.entity_id
_entity_poly.type
_entity_poly.pdbx_seq_one_letter_code
_entity_poly.pdbx_strand_id
1 'polypeptide(L)' 'MNNQRRKALSEINQRAEDLHSELEELRDEEQEYIDNMPENLHQGERAEMAEIAVTEMDNAISSLEDITGSLEEAQA' A
#
# COMPACT_ATOMS: atom_id res chain seq x y z
N MET A 1 -26.31 -10.84 -6.58
CA MET A 1 -26.26 -9.35 -6.53
C MET A 1 -26.77 -8.75 -7.84
N ASN A 2 -27.36 -7.55 -7.85
CA ASN A 2 -27.80 -6.93 -9.12
C ASN A 2 -26.63 -6.26 -9.87
N ASN A 3 -26.81 -5.99 -11.16
CA ASN A 3 -25.76 -5.43 -12.02
C ASN A 3 -25.23 -4.07 -11.53
N GLN A 4 -26.10 -3.22 -10.99
CA GLN A 4 -25.70 -1.91 -10.48
C GLN A 4 -24.73 -2.03 -9.29
N ARG A 5 -25.01 -2.92 -8.34
CA ARG A 5 -24.14 -3.17 -7.18
C ARG A 5 -22.84 -3.86 -7.59
N ARG A 6 -22.88 -4.81 -8.55
CA ARG A 6 -21.66 -5.43 -9.13
C ARG A 6 -20.73 -4.39 -9.77
N LYS A 7 -21.31 -3.44 -10.52
CA LYS A 7 -20.54 -2.34 -11.14
C LYS A 7 -19.92 -1.43 -10.09
N ALA A 8 -20.68 -1.04 -9.07
CA ALA A 8 -20.17 -0.20 -7.99
C ALA A 8 -19.01 -0.86 -7.23
N LEU A 9 -19.10 -2.17 -6.95
CA LEU A 9 -18.01 -2.91 -6.33
C LEU A 9 -16.77 -3.01 -7.24
N SER A 10 -16.96 -3.12 -8.56
CA SER A 10 -15.84 -3.15 -9.51
C SER A 10 -15.09 -1.83 -9.55
N GLU A 11 -15.82 -0.71 -9.49
CA GLU A 11 -15.23 0.62 -9.43
C GLU A 11 -14.48 0.84 -8.10
N ILE A 12 -14.97 0.28 -7.00
CA ILE A 12 -14.25 0.30 -5.72
C ILE A 12 -13.00 -0.57 -5.79
N ASN A 13 -13.07 -1.77 -6.38
CA ASN A 13 -11.92 -2.67 -6.52
C ASN A 13 -10.82 -2.03 -7.34
N GLN A 14 -11.17 -1.46 -8.51
CA GLN A 14 -10.20 -0.77 -9.36
C GLN A 14 -9.49 0.35 -8.59
N ARG A 15 -10.23 1.15 -7.82
CA ARG A 15 -9.62 2.22 -7.02
C ARG A 15 -8.73 1.69 -5.90
N ALA A 16 -9.03 0.51 -5.34
CA ALA A 16 -8.19 -0.13 -4.34
C ALA A 16 -6.89 -0.67 -4.97
N GLU A 17 -6.97 -1.25 -6.16
CA GLU A 17 -5.80 -1.65 -6.96
C GLU A 17 -4.93 -0.44 -7.34
N ASP A 18 -5.54 0.65 -7.81
CA ASP A 18 -4.82 1.88 -8.15
C ASP A 18 -4.08 2.45 -6.92
N LEU A 19 -4.75 2.48 -5.75
CA LEU A 19 -4.14 2.90 -4.49
C LEU A 19 -3.03 1.97 -4.02
N HIS A 20 -3.15 0.66 -4.25
CA HIS A 20 -2.12 -0.32 -3.92
C HIS A 20 -0.85 -0.03 -4.72
N SER A 21 -0.97 0.16 -6.03
CA SER A 21 0.18 0.51 -6.89
C SER A 21 0.81 1.86 -6.52
N GLU A 22 -0.01 2.90 -6.26
CA GLU A 22 0.52 4.20 -5.80
C GLU A 22 1.27 4.09 -4.47
N LEU A 23 0.81 3.21 -3.56
CA LEU A 23 1.44 3.00 -2.27
C LEU A 23 2.74 2.18 -2.38
N GLU A 24 2.79 1.17 -3.26
CA GLU A 24 4.01 0.43 -3.57
C GLU A 24 5.10 1.37 -4.10
N GLU A 25 4.76 2.27 -5.03
CA GLU A 25 5.69 3.27 -5.57
C GLU A 25 6.28 4.16 -4.46
N LEU A 26 5.43 4.69 -3.57
CA LEU A 26 5.88 5.52 -2.44
C LEU A 26 6.73 4.75 -1.43
N ARG A 27 6.36 3.49 -1.14
CA ARG A 27 7.13 2.62 -0.24
C ARG A 27 8.51 2.38 -0.80
N ASP A 28 8.61 2.07 -2.10
CA ASP A 28 9.89 1.84 -2.79
C ASP A 28 10.76 3.10 -2.81
N GLU A 29 10.18 4.28 -3.03
CA GLU A 29 10.89 5.57 -2.93
C GLU A 29 11.45 5.82 -1.52
N GLU A 30 10.66 5.53 -0.47
CA GLU A 30 11.11 5.69 0.92
C GLU A 30 12.22 4.68 1.27
N GLN A 31 12.11 3.43 0.80
CA GLN A 31 13.16 2.43 0.99
C GLN A 31 14.46 2.83 0.28
N GLU A 32 14.37 3.35 -0.95
CA GLU A 32 15.53 3.88 -1.68
C GLU A 32 16.17 5.07 -0.94
N TYR A 33 15.38 5.93 -0.31
CA TYR A 33 15.87 7.03 0.52
C TYR A 33 16.66 6.51 1.73
N ILE A 34 16.17 5.47 2.42
CA ILE A 34 16.87 4.84 3.55
C ILE A 34 18.18 4.19 3.09
N ASP A 35 18.14 3.43 1.99
CA ASP A 35 19.29 2.71 1.45
C ASP A 35 20.41 3.67 1.01
N ASN A 36 20.04 4.85 0.51
CA ASN A 36 20.97 5.91 0.11
C ASN A 36 21.41 6.81 1.27
N MET A 37 20.87 6.65 2.47
CA MET A 37 21.21 7.50 3.60
C MET A 37 22.65 7.22 4.08
N PRO A 38 23.43 8.27 4.40
CA PRO A 38 24.76 8.10 4.98
C PRO A 38 24.72 7.30 6.29
N GLU A 39 25.66 6.36 6.45
CA GLU A 39 25.70 5.41 7.58
C GLU A 39 25.76 6.09 8.96
N ASN A 40 26.27 7.32 9.03
CA ASN A 40 26.28 8.13 10.25
C ASN A 40 24.91 8.72 10.64
N LEU A 41 23.91 8.66 9.75
CA LEU A 41 22.54 9.11 9.97
C LEU A 41 21.57 7.94 10.19
N HIS A 42 21.97 6.70 9.87
CA HIS A 42 21.18 5.47 10.09
C HIS A 42 20.85 5.18 11.55
N GLN A 43 21.57 5.76 12.52
CA GLN A 43 21.32 5.57 13.95
C GLN A 43 20.51 6.71 14.60
N GLY A 44 19.97 7.63 13.78
CA GLY A 44 19.18 8.75 14.25
C GLY A 44 17.68 8.48 14.23
N GLU A 45 16.93 9.25 15.03
CA GLU A 45 15.45 9.23 15.09
C GLU A 45 14.81 9.36 13.69
N ARG A 46 15.45 10.05 12.75
CA ARG A 46 14.99 10.15 11.37
C ARG A 46 15.01 8.82 10.60
N ALA A 47 16.05 8.01 10.77
CA ALA A 47 16.15 6.71 10.10
C ALA A 47 15.12 5.74 10.71
N GLU A 48 14.99 5.73 12.04
CA GLU A 48 13.97 4.95 12.74
C GLU A 48 12.55 5.31 12.28
N MET A 49 12.25 6.61 12.14
CA MET A 49 10.94 7.04 11.62
C MET A 49 10.69 6.61 10.17
N ALA A 50 11.71 6.62 9.31
CA ALA A 50 11.61 6.18 7.92
C ALA A 50 11.37 4.66 7.84
N GLU A 51 12.10 3.87 8.64
CA GLU A 51 11.89 2.41 8.73
C GLU A 51 10.49 2.05 9.24
N ILE A 52 9.98 2.79 10.24
CA ILE A 52 8.61 2.63 10.72
C ILE A 52 7.61 2.99 9.60
N ALA A 53 7.85 4.07 8.86
CA ALA A 53 6.98 4.48 7.76
C ALA A 53 6.89 3.38 6.68
N VAL A 54 8.03 2.81 6.27
CA VAL A 54 8.07 1.67 5.33
C VAL A 54 7.28 0.47 5.88
N THR A 55 7.49 0.12 7.15
CA THR A 55 6.78 -0.98 7.80
C THR A 55 5.25 -0.78 7.79
N GLU A 56 4.79 0.44 8.10
CA GLU A 56 3.36 0.75 8.08
C GLU A 56 2.79 0.79 6.65
N MET A 57 3.59 1.22 5.66
CA MET A 57 3.21 1.14 4.25
C MET A 57 3.07 -0.31 3.79
N ASP A 58 3.99 -1.21 4.15
CA ASP A 58 3.88 -2.66 3.86
C ASP A 58 2.62 -3.28 4.47
N ASN A 59 2.29 -2.90 5.71
CA ASN A 59 1.06 -3.33 6.38
C ASN A 59 -0.19 -2.84 5.63
N ALA A 60 -0.18 -1.60 5.15
CA ALA A 60 -1.28 -1.01 4.39
C ALA A 60 -1.44 -1.65 3.00
N ILE A 61 -0.33 -1.95 2.30
CA ILE A 61 -0.30 -2.71 1.04
C ILE A 61 -0.96 -4.09 1.24
N SER A 62 -0.53 -4.83 2.26
CA SER A 62 -1.11 -6.14 2.59
C SER A 62 -2.62 -6.05 2.89
N SER A 63 -3.04 -5.00 3.59
CA SER A 63 -4.46 -4.75 3.88
C SER A 63 -5.27 -4.44 2.62
N LEU A 64 -4.68 -3.76 1.64
CA LEU A 64 -5.33 -3.49 0.35
C LEU A 64 -5.50 -4.78 -0.45
N GLU A 65 -4.55 -5.71 -0.43
CA GLU A 65 -4.68 -7.03 -1.05
C GLU A 65 -5.83 -7.85 -0.46
N ASP A 66 -5.98 -7.83 0.86
CA ASP A 66 -7.11 -8.48 1.55
C ASP A 66 -8.46 -7.85 1.14
N ILE A 67 -8.48 -6.52 1.00
CA ILE A 67 -9.67 -5.77 0.55
C ILE A 67 -10.03 -6.14 -0.89
N THR A 68 -9.06 -6.16 -1.81
CA THR A 68 -9.32 -6.47 -3.22
C THR A 68 -9.81 -7.90 -3.39
N GLY A 69 -9.19 -8.87 -2.74
CA GLY A 69 -9.66 -10.26 -2.72
C GLY A 69 -11.09 -10.41 -2.19
N SER A 70 -11.41 -9.72 -1.09
CA SER A 70 -12.76 -9.71 -0.52
C SER A 70 -13.81 -9.08 -1.46
N LEU A 71 -13.43 -8.04 -2.21
CA LEU A 71 -14.31 -7.38 -3.17
C LEU A 71 -14.56 -8.27 -4.39
N GLU A 72 -13.54 -8.96 -4.91
CA GLU A 72 -13.68 -9.93 -6.00
C GLU A 72 -14.65 -11.07 -5.63
N GLU A 73 -14.50 -11.63 -4.43
CA GLU A 73 -15.41 -12.67 -3.92
C GLU A 73 -16.85 -12.17 -3.80
N ALA A 74 -17.04 -10.93 -3.34
CA ALA A 74 -18.37 -10.34 -3.21
C ALA A 74 -19.06 -10.12 -4.58
N GLN A 75 -18.29 -10.00 -5.66
CA GLN A 75 -18.80 -9.77 -7.01
C GLN A 75 -19.23 -11.03 -7.77
N ALA A 76 -18.74 -12.21 -7.36
CA ALA A 76 -19.12 -13.51 -7.95
C ALA A 76 -20.66 -13.67 -8.07
#